data_AF-A0A933G7I1-F1
#
_entry.id   AF-A0A933G7I1-F1
#
_cell.length_a   1.000
_cell.length_b   1.000
_cell.length_c   1.000
_cell.angle_alpha   90.00
_cell.angle_beta   90.00
_cell.angle_gamma   90.00
#
_symmetry.space_group_name_H-M   'P 1'
#
loop_
_entity.id
_entity.type
_entity.pdbx_description
1 polymer ?
#
loop_
_entity_poly.entity_id
_entity_poly.type
_entity_poly.pdbx_seq_one_letter_code
_entity_poly.pdbx_strand_id
1 'polypeptide(L)'
;MDRRLSRVVASIPFLIAADGARTAPPDTRPANQPAGRLVGFEASPHFGEQIREFRIEPGVQIHVNAPAPEKLRPDRLTRLMFFALPNGNTTAQTIGRKMTPGLDWHYDIQHIGAQTRRLREVVTTENLVVTYLEADGRSWAGWRTKHPAEYGLANWKVIETVRDLFKPYRTVVELSGHSGGGSFIFGCIDGVAAIPDDVRRISFLDSNYNYTDEAHGDKLVAWLKARPDHCLTVICYDDRNVVLNGKPIVSSTGGTYRRTEQMAQRLRRDFPLIESNVNDSANDPRANDPHPSEPRRSASGPASSSAPLLLRYRGLDGRIDLILHRNPNDKILHTALVGPMNGFIHAMTVGTPYENKAAIFNGPAAYVQYIQR
;
A
#
# COMPACT_ATOMS: atom_id res chain seq x y z
N MET A 1 53.54 6.89 24.91
CA MET A 1 52.13 6.42 24.87
C MET A 1 51.37 7.38 25.77
N ASP A 2 50.50 8.28 25.33
CA ASP A 2 49.75 8.34 24.09
C ASP A 2 49.34 9.81 23.86
N ARG A 3 49.28 10.25 22.59
CA ARG A 3 49.03 11.64 22.18
C ARG A 3 47.98 11.63 21.08
N ARG A 4 46.91 12.40 21.30
CA ARG A 4 45.95 12.98 20.33
C ARG A 4 44.83 12.05 19.82
N LEU A 5 43.58 12.42 20.13
CA LEU A 5 42.74 13.21 19.21
C LEU A 5 41.38 13.54 19.86
N SER A 6 41.22 14.82 20.21
CA SER A 6 39.93 15.47 20.40
C SER A 6 39.27 15.71 19.05
N ARG A 7 37.96 15.45 18.91
CA ARG A 7 37.03 16.30 18.14
C ARG A 7 35.57 15.92 18.37
N VAL A 8 34.90 16.75 19.16
CA VAL A 8 33.57 17.36 18.92
C VAL A 8 32.57 16.47 18.20
N VAL A 9 31.73 15.77 18.99
CA VAL A 9 30.41 15.35 18.53
C VAL A 9 29.51 16.58 18.62
N ALA A 10 29.26 17.22 17.48
CA ALA A 10 28.22 18.23 17.39
C ALA A 10 26.86 17.55 17.55
N SER A 11 26.23 17.80 18.69
CA SER A 11 24.84 17.44 18.98
C SER A 11 23.92 18.15 17.98
N ILE A 12 23.28 17.39 17.10
CA ILE A 12 22.20 17.88 16.24
C ILE A 12 20.90 17.69 17.03
N PRO A 13 20.16 18.74 17.41
CA PRO A 13 18.84 18.58 17.99
C PRO A 13 17.82 18.54 16.84
N PHE A 14 17.36 17.34 16.46
CA PHE A 14 16.08 17.20 15.77
C PHE A 14 15.04 16.74 16.79
N LEU A 15 14.48 17.69 17.54
CA LEU A 15 13.13 17.51 18.06
C LEU A 15 12.19 17.59 16.85
N ILE A 16 11.64 16.46 16.43
CA ILE A 16 10.39 16.46 15.68
C ILE A 16 9.31 16.86 16.67
N ALA A 17 9.12 18.17 16.84
CA ALA A 17 7.92 18.71 17.44
C ALA A 17 6.77 18.44 16.45
N ALA A 18 5.76 17.69 16.91
CA ALA A 18 4.48 17.61 16.22
C ALA A 18 3.85 19.00 16.27
N ASP A 19 4.08 19.79 15.22
CA ASP A 19 3.48 21.11 15.10
C ASP A 19 1.99 20.95 14.83
N GLY A 20 1.18 21.52 15.74
CA GLY A 20 -0.27 21.48 15.70
C GLY A 20 -0.85 22.03 14.40
N ALA A 21 -2.07 21.57 14.10
CA ALA A 21 -2.93 21.93 12.98
C ALA A 21 -2.53 23.22 12.23
N ARG A 22 -1.75 23.08 11.15
CA ARG A 22 -1.49 24.20 10.22
C ARG A 22 -2.69 24.34 9.29
N THR A 23 -3.42 25.43 9.44
CA THR A 23 -4.42 25.89 8.45
C THR A 23 -3.72 26.19 7.12
N ALA A 24 -4.34 25.79 6.01
CA ALA A 24 -3.77 25.96 4.67
C ALA A 24 -3.51 27.45 4.34
N PRO A 25 -2.32 27.81 3.81
CA PRO A 25 -2.04 29.19 3.39
C PRO A 25 -2.81 29.56 2.11
N PRO A 26 -3.10 30.86 1.88
CA PRO A 26 -3.79 31.34 0.67
C PRO A 26 -2.92 31.17 -0.60
N ASP A 27 -3.58 30.99 -1.75
CA ASP A 27 -2.95 30.71 -3.05
C ASP A 27 -2.18 31.93 -3.58
N THR A 28 -0.84 31.91 -3.46
CA THR A 28 0.06 32.97 -3.95
C THR A 28 0.94 32.48 -5.10
N ARG A 29 0.35 31.89 -6.14
CA ARG A 29 1.14 31.41 -7.30
C ARG A 29 1.30 32.48 -8.40
N PRO A 30 2.52 32.65 -8.94
CA PRO A 30 2.76 33.49 -10.12
C PRO A 30 2.16 32.86 -11.39
N ALA A 31 1.50 33.69 -12.20
CA ALA A 31 0.57 33.31 -13.26
C ALA A 31 1.18 32.66 -14.54
N ASN A 32 2.40 32.08 -14.50
CA ASN A 32 3.11 31.71 -15.74
C ASN A 32 3.84 30.35 -15.75
N GLN A 33 3.47 29.38 -14.91
CA GLN A 33 3.85 27.97 -15.16
C GLN A 33 2.76 27.29 -16.01
N PRO A 34 3.10 26.63 -17.13
CA PRO A 34 2.11 25.86 -17.88
C PRO A 34 1.56 24.76 -16.98
N ALA A 35 0.23 24.74 -16.83
CA ALA A 35 -0.45 23.84 -15.92
C ALA A 35 0.02 22.38 -16.14
N GLY A 36 0.45 21.74 -15.05
CA GLY A 36 0.62 20.29 -14.98
C GLY A 36 1.99 19.71 -15.34
N ARG A 37 2.97 20.46 -15.85
CA ARG A 37 4.35 19.95 -16.01
C ARG A 37 5.15 20.04 -14.72
N LEU A 38 5.72 18.92 -14.26
CA LEU A 38 6.56 18.85 -13.06
C LEU A 38 8.04 19.07 -13.40
N VAL A 39 8.72 19.89 -12.59
CA VAL A 39 10.14 20.22 -12.79
C VAL A 39 11.02 19.02 -12.51
N GLY A 40 11.89 18.68 -13.46
CA GLY A 40 12.81 17.54 -13.37
C GLY A 40 12.13 16.18 -13.59
N PHE A 41 10.90 16.16 -14.10
CA PHE A 41 10.24 14.94 -14.56
C PHE A 41 10.37 14.83 -16.08
N GLU A 42 10.54 13.60 -16.56
CA GLU A 42 10.54 13.23 -17.97
C GLU A 42 9.21 12.58 -18.36
N ALA A 43 8.91 12.54 -19.66
CA ALA A 43 7.72 11.89 -20.16
C ALA A 43 7.93 10.37 -20.24
N SER A 44 7.00 9.60 -19.67
CA SER A 44 6.96 8.16 -19.82
C SER A 44 6.71 7.77 -21.28
N PRO A 45 7.47 6.80 -21.84
CA PRO A 45 7.27 6.35 -23.20
C PRO A 45 6.00 5.49 -23.38
N HIS A 46 5.29 5.16 -22.30
CA HIS A 46 4.19 4.17 -22.34
C HIS A 46 2.80 4.80 -22.33
N PHE A 47 2.53 5.72 -21.39
CA PHE A 47 1.17 6.23 -21.13
C PHE A 47 1.11 7.75 -20.91
N GLY A 48 2.14 8.49 -21.33
CA GLY A 48 2.21 9.96 -21.21
C GLY A 48 2.38 10.48 -19.78
N GLU A 49 2.57 9.59 -18.82
CA GLU A 49 2.83 9.88 -17.41
C GLU A 49 4.13 10.67 -17.25
N GLN A 50 4.28 11.37 -16.12
CA GLN A 50 5.51 12.07 -15.79
C GLN A 50 6.32 11.22 -14.81
N ILE A 51 7.57 10.92 -15.15
CA ILE A 51 8.46 10.07 -14.36
C ILE A 51 9.63 10.87 -13.82
N ARG A 52 10.03 10.59 -12.59
CA ARG A 52 11.32 11.05 -12.05
C ARG A 52 11.97 9.94 -11.25
N GLU A 53 13.21 9.63 -11.59
CA GLU A 53 14.01 8.63 -10.89
C GLU A 53 15.21 9.29 -10.20
N PHE A 54 15.48 8.85 -8.98
CA PHE A 54 16.64 9.30 -8.21
C PHE A 54 16.89 8.34 -7.05
N ARG A 55 18.03 8.51 -6.40
CA ARG A 55 18.46 7.68 -5.28
C ARG A 55 18.66 8.52 -4.03
N ILE A 56 18.27 7.97 -2.88
CA ILE A 56 18.51 8.55 -1.56
C ILE A 56 19.37 7.58 -0.76
N GLU A 57 20.44 8.11 -0.17
CA GLU A 57 21.25 7.34 0.76
C GLU A 57 20.63 7.30 2.18
N PRO A 58 20.71 6.13 2.86
CA PRO A 58 21.43 4.93 2.43
C PRO A 58 20.60 4.02 1.51
N GLY A 59 21.02 3.83 0.26
CA GLY A 59 20.59 2.71 -0.57
C GLY A 59 19.10 2.58 -0.96
N VAL A 60 18.36 3.68 -1.19
CA VAL A 60 16.96 3.63 -1.65
C VAL A 60 16.84 4.23 -3.05
N GLN A 61 16.49 3.39 -4.04
CA GLN A 61 16.11 3.84 -5.38
C GLN A 61 14.64 4.22 -5.39
N ILE A 62 14.34 5.38 -5.98
CA ILE A 62 13.01 5.97 -6.04
C ILE A 62 12.62 6.17 -7.50
N HIS A 63 11.41 5.72 -7.85
CA HIS A 63 10.75 6.06 -9.10
C HIS A 63 9.40 6.69 -8.78
N VAL A 64 9.23 7.97 -9.12
CA VAL A 64 7.98 8.70 -8.97
C VAL A 64 7.26 8.68 -10.31
N ASN A 65 6.02 8.19 -10.33
CA ASN A 65 5.13 8.22 -11.50
C ASN A 65 3.92 9.11 -11.19
N ALA A 66 3.88 10.28 -11.79
CA ALA A 66 2.80 11.25 -11.70
C ALA A 66 1.90 11.21 -12.95
N PRO A 67 0.65 11.74 -12.86
CA PRO A 67 -0.22 11.85 -14.02
C PRO A 67 0.43 12.62 -15.18
N ALA A 68 -0.05 12.36 -16.40
CA ALA A 68 0.30 13.16 -17.57
C ALA A 68 0.05 14.66 -17.33
N PRO A 69 0.82 15.58 -17.93
CA PRO A 69 0.70 17.01 -17.64
C PRO A 69 -0.74 17.54 -17.75
N GLU A 70 -1.46 17.16 -18.79
CA GLU A 70 -2.85 17.57 -19.02
C GLU A 70 -3.85 17.00 -18.01
N LYS A 71 -3.47 15.98 -17.24
CA LYS A 71 -4.28 15.35 -16.19
C LYS A 71 -3.90 15.79 -14.78
N LEU A 72 -2.75 16.44 -14.60
CA LEU A 72 -2.30 16.92 -13.29
C LEU A 72 -2.94 18.27 -12.96
N ARG A 73 -3.75 18.30 -11.90
CA ARG A 73 -4.61 19.44 -11.58
C ARG A 73 -4.16 20.12 -10.29
N PRO A 74 -3.66 21.37 -10.32
CA PRO A 74 -3.12 22.02 -9.12
C PRO A 74 -4.18 22.35 -8.07
N ASP A 75 -5.45 22.43 -8.46
CA ASP A 75 -6.61 22.67 -7.60
C ASP A 75 -7.10 21.42 -6.85
N ARG A 76 -6.55 20.24 -7.16
CA ARG A 76 -6.94 18.97 -6.54
C ARG A 76 -5.94 18.53 -5.48
N LEU A 77 -6.45 17.82 -4.47
CA LEU A 77 -5.60 17.14 -3.50
C LEU A 77 -4.71 16.12 -4.23
N THR A 78 -3.42 16.11 -3.93
CA THR A 78 -2.44 15.17 -4.48
C THR A 78 -2.11 14.08 -3.48
N ARG A 79 -2.48 12.84 -3.81
CA ARG A 79 -2.12 11.65 -3.05
C ARG A 79 -0.75 11.14 -3.48
N LEU A 80 0.19 11.13 -2.55
CA LEU A 80 1.50 10.54 -2.72
C LEU A 80 1.46 9.11 -2.16
N MET A 81 1.25 8.15 -3.05
CA MET A 81 1.13 6.73 -2.73
C MET A 81 2.53 6.09 -2.77
N PHE A 82 3.15 5.94 -1.62
CA PHE A 82 4.44 5.27 -1.48
C PHE A 82 4.22 3.77 -1.46
N PHE A 83 4.74 3.08 -2.48
CA PHE A 83 4.68 1.63 -2.62
C PHE A 83 6.06 1.03 -2.40
N ALA A 84 6.28 0.44 -1.22
CA ALA A 84 7.49 -0.29 -0.89
C ALA A 84 7.48 -1.69 -1.52
N LEU A 85 8.52 -1.98 -2.30
CA LEU A 85 8.58 -3.15 -3.16
C LEU A 85 8.69 -4.47 -2.38
N PRO A 86 8.20 -5.57 -2.97
CA PRO A 86 8.46 -6.90 -2.43
C PRO A 86 9.90 -7.33 -2.57
N ASN A 87 10.29 -8.31 -1.74
CA ASN A 87 11.63 -8.87 -1.79
C ASN A 87 11.92 -9.50 -3.15
N GLY A 88 13.11 -9.24 -3.69
CA GLY A 88 13.59 -9.81 -4.96
C GLY A 88 13.17 -9.03 -6.21
N ASN A 89 12.16 -8.15 -6.12
CA ASN A 89 11.66 -7.38 -7.26
C ASN A 89 12.43 -6.08 -7.49
N THR A 90 12.56 -5.71 -8.76
CA THR A 90 12.91 -4.35 -9.19
C THR A 90 11.68 -3.48 -9.37
N THR A 91 11.89 -2.18 -9.49
CA THR A 91 10.89 -1.17 -9.87
C THR A 91 10.22 -1.53 -11.20
N ALA A 92 10.99 -1.89 -12.22
CA ALA A 92 10.45 -2.27 -13.53
C ALA A 92 9.55 -3.53 -13.44
N GLN A 93 9.98 -4.55 -12.69
CA GLN A 93 9.18 -5.75 -12.44
C GLN A 93 7.88 -5.43 -11.68
N THR A 94 7.93 -4.50 -10.73
CA THR A 94 6.76 -4.10 -9.92
C THR A 94 5.76 -3.24 -10.70
N ILE A 95 6.25 -2.34 -11.56
CA ILE A 95 5.43 -1.59 -12.52
C ILE A 95 4.67 -2.58 -13.41
N GLY A 96 5.37 -3.63 -13.86
CA GLY A 96 4.83 -4.74 -14.63
C GLY A 96 4.67 -4.41 -16.12
N ARG A 97 4.76 -5.46 -16.94
CA ARG A 97 4.58 -5.38 -18.40
C ARG A 97 4.08 -6.71 -18.95
N LYS A 98 3.63 -6.68 -20.20
CA LYS A 98 3.17 -7.86 -20.91
C LYS A 98 4.33 -8.83 -21.10
N MET A 99 4.07 -10.10 -20.82
CA MET A 99 5.08 -11.14 -21.00
C MET A 99 5.42 -11.37 -22.47
N THR A 100 6.72 -11.49 -22.72
CA THR A 100 7.30 -11.96 -23.99
C THR A 100 8.28 -13.10 -23.72
N PRO A 101 8.56 -13.98 -24.70
CA PRO A 101 9.52 -15.06 -24.52
C PRO A 101 10.86 -14.55 -23.98
N GLY A 102 11.38 -15.21 -22.94
CA GLY A 102 12.65 -14.84 -22.29
C GLY A 102 12.58 -13.71 -21.26
N LEU A 103 11.41 -13.09 -21.06
CA LEU A 103 11.23 -12.09 -20.00
C LEU A 103 11.12 -12.77 -18.63
N ASP A 104 11.69 -12.14 -17.61
CA ASP A 104 11.57 -12.58 -16.22
C ASP A 104 10.08 -12.56 -15.77
N TRP A 105 9.62 -13.64 -15.13
CA TRP A 105 8.22 -13.79 -14.70
C TRP A 105 7.77 -12.75 -13.66
N HIS A 106 8.71 -12.12 -12.93
CA HIS A 106 8.37 -11.09 -11.94
C HIS A 106 7.69 -9.87 -12.58
N TYR A 107 7.78 -9.68 -13.90
CA TYR A 107 7.06 -8.64 -14.61
C TYR A 107 5.54 -8.86 -14.67
N ASP A 108 5.04 -10.06 -14.39
CA ASP A 108 3.62 -10.44 -14.61
C ASP A 108 2.84 -10.72 -13.32
N ILE A 109 3.34 -10.27 -12.16
CA ILE A 109 2.78 -10.67 -10.87
C ILE A 109 2.17 -9.54 -10.03
N GLN A 110 2.57 -8.28 -10.27
CA GLN A 110 2.13 -7.14 -9.46
C GLN A 110 1.30 -6.14 -10.27
N HIS A 111 1.86 -5.68 -11.40
CA HIS A 111 1.23 -4.71 -12.30
C HIS A 111 0.76 -3.42 -11.61
N ILE A 112 1.50 -2.92 -10.62
CA ILE A 112 1.12 -1.70 -9.86
C ILE A 112 0.99 -0.49 -10.79
N GLY A 113 1.77 -0.44 -11.87
CA GLY A 113 1.64 0.60 -12.89
C GLY A 113 0.28 0.56 -13.58
N ALA A 114 -0.17 -0.62 -14.00
CA ALA A 114 -1.49 -0.80 -14.62
C ALA A 114 -2.63 -0.55 -13.63
N GLN A 115 -2.50 -1.03 -12.38
CA GLN A 115 -3.46 -0.76 -11.31
C GLN A 115 -3.61 0.73 -11.01
N THR A 116 -2.49 1.47 -10.97
CA THR A 116 -2.50 2.93 -10.78
C THR A 116 -3.19 3.65 -11.93
N ARG A 117 -2.99 3.22 -13.17
CA ARG A 117 -3.69 3.77 -14.34
C ARG A 117 -5.19 3.53 -14.25
N ARG A 118 -5.61 2.32 -13.86
CA ARG A 118 -7.02 2.01 -13.60
C ARG A 118 -7.62 2.89 -12.50
N LEU A 119 -6.89 3.11 -11.41
CA LEU A 119 -7.31 4.02 -10.33
C LEU A 119 -7.53 5.45 -10.85
N ARG A 120 -6.63 5.98 -11.68
CA ARG A 120 -6.72 7.34 -12.24
C ARG A 120 -7.94 7.57 -13.13
N GLU A 121 -8.55 6.51 -13.68
CA GLU A 121 -9.80 6.64 -14.45
C GLU A 121 -11.03 6.84 -13.56
N VAL A 122 -11.00 6.27 -12.35
CA VAL A 122 -12.14 6.25 -11.45
C VAL A 122 -12.03 7.35 -10.40
N VAL A 123 -10.83 7.58 -9.88
CA VAL A 123 -10.52 8.64 -8.93
C VAL A 123 -10.22 9.92 -9.70
N THR A 124 -11.29 10.62 -10.09
CA THR A 124 -11.20 11.82 -10.93
C THR A 124 -11.16 13.14 -10.16
N THR A 125 -11.31 13.14 -8.83
CA THR A 125 -11.31 14.38 -8.02
C THR A 125 -9.98 14.64 -7.30
N GLU A 126 -9.02 13.72 -7.38
CA GLU A 126 -7.71 13.81 -6.73
C GLU A 126 -6.61 13.53 -7.77
N ASN A 127 -5.39 14.03 -7.54
CA ASN A 127 -4.23 13.59 -8.31
C ASN A 127 -3.62 12.36 -7.64
N LEU A 128 -3.39 11.30 -8.41
CA LEU A 128 -2.75 10.08 -7.91
C LEU A 128 -1.31 9.97 -8.41
N VAL A 129 -0.35 10.10 -7.50
CA VAL A 129 1.08 9.88 -7.74
C VAL A 129 1.47 8.58 -7.05
N VAL A 130 2.09 7.65 -7.77
CA VAL A 130 2.66 6.44 -7.17
C VAL A 130 4.17 6.56 -7.14
N THR A 131 4.76 6.26 -5.99
CA THR A 131 6.21 6.31 -5.75
C THR A 131 6.69 4.91 -5.37
N TYR A 132 7.48 4.31 -6.23
CA TYR A 132 8.08 3.00 -6.02
C TYR A 132 9.35 3.14 -5.19
N LEU A 133 9.48 2.35 -4.14
CA LEU A 133 10.62 2.37 -3.23
C LEU A 133 11.36 1.02 -3.24
N GLU A 134 12.50 1.00 -3.92
CA GLU A 134 13.36 -0.17 -4.05
C GLU A 134 14.56 -0.02 -3.12
N ALA A 135 14.67 -0.91 -2.13
CA ALA A 135 15.83 -0.95 -1.25
C ALA A 135 16.99 -1.72 -1.87
N ASP A 136 18.22 -1.32 -1.56
CA ASP A 136 19.43 -2.07 -1.91
C ASP A 136 19.36 -3.53 -1.47
N GLY A 137 19.86 -4.41 -2.34
CA GLY A 137 19.73 -5.85 -2.16
C GLY A 137 18.31 -6.37 -2.33
N ARG A 138 17.36 -5.52 -2.79
CA ARG A 138 15.95 -5.84 -3.05
C ARG A 138 15.29 -6.51 -1.85
N SER A 139 15.60 -6.02 -0.66
CA SER A 139 15.02 -6.52 0.58
C SER A 139 14.95 -5.43 1.63
N TRP A 140 13.75 -4.95 1.94
CA TRP A 140 13.56 -3.95 2.99
C TRP A 140 13.91 -4.47 4.39
N ALA A 141 13.62 -5.75 4.66
CA ALA A 141 14.04 -6.38 5.91
C ALA A 141 15.57 -6.50 6.00
N GLY A 142 16.23 -6.91 4.91
CA GLY A 142 17.69 -6.96 4.83
C GLY A 142 18.34 -5.58 4.92
N TRP A 143 17.75 -4.58 4.28
CA TRP A 143 18.16 -3.18 4.36
C TRP A 143 18.06 -2.65 5.79
N ARG A 144 16.93 -2.86 6.47
CA ARG A 144 16.75 -2.48 7.89
C ARG A 144 17.84 -3.08 8.78
N THR A 145 18.17 -4.37 8.60
CA THR A 145 19.22 -5.04 9.37
C THR A 145 20.61 -4.40 9.17
N LYS A 146 20.89 -3.84 8.00
CA LYS A 146 22.14 -3.12 7.71
C LYS A 146 22.16 -1.68 8.21
N HIS A 147 20.99 -1.09 8.49
CA HIS A 147 20.83 0.31 8.89
C HIS A 147 20.02 0.48 10.21
N PRO A 148 20.30 -0.29 11.28
CA PRO A 148 19.40 -0.41 12.44
C PRO A 148 19.22 0.88 13.26
N ALA A 149 20.23 1.77 13.29
CA ALA A 149 20.17 3.03 14.04
C ALA A 149 19.44 4.15 13.28
N GLU A 150 19.35 4.05 11.95
CA GLU A 150 18.93 5.16 11.08
C GLU A 150 17.64 4.86 10.31
N TYR A 151 17.20 3.60 10.24
CA TYR A 151 16.14 3.18 9.32
C TYR A 151 14.84 4.00 9.45
N GLY A 152 14.42 4.37 10.66
CA GLY A 152 13.24 5.22 10.85
C GLY A 152 13.42 6.63 10.26
N LEU A 153 14.54 7.28 10.57
CA LEU A 153 14.87 8.61 10.04
C LEU A 153 15.09 8.58 8.52
N ALA A 154 15.78 7.55 8.03
CA ALA A 154 16.03 7.35 6.61
C ALA A 154 14.74 7.13 5.82
N ASN A 155 13.78 6.36 6.37
CA ASN A 155 12.47 6.18 5.74
C ASN A 155 11.69 7.49 5.68
N TRP A 156 11.70 8.31 6.73
CA TRP A 156 11.04 9.63 6.69
C TRP A 156 11.73 10.62 5.75
N LYS A 157 13.06 10.58 5.65
CA LYS A 157 13.80 11.37 4.65
C LYS A 157 13.34 11.05 3.22
N VAL A 158 13.03 9.78 2.92
CA VAL A 158 12.43 9.38 1.64
C VAL A 158 11.06 10.04 1.44
N ILE A 159 10.18 9.98 2.44
CA ILE A 159 8.85 10.59 2.37
C ILE A 159 8.96 12.11 2.12
N GLU A 160 9.77 12.81 2.91
CA GLU A 160 9.91 14.27 2.81
C GLU A 160 10.54 14.71 1.50
N THR A 161 11.56 14.00 1.02
CA THR A 161 12.20 14.34 -0.26
C THR A 161 11.21 14.24 -1.42
N VAL A 162 10.30 13.27 -1.40
CA VAL A 162 9.26 13.15 -2.42
C VAL A 162 8.17 14.21 -2.22
N ARG A 163 7.77 14.52 -0.98
CA ARG A 163 6.83 15.62 -0.71
C ARG A 163 7.32 16.96 -1.24
N ASP A 164 8.62 17.23 -1.10
CA ASP A 164 9.24 18.46 -1.60
C ASP A 164 9.12 18.62 -3.12
N LEU A 165 9.10 17.53 -3.89
CA LEU A 165 8.85 17.56 -5.34
C LEU A 165 7.45 18.10 -5.69
N PHE A 166 6.52 18.01 -4.73
CA PHE A 166 5.12 18.41 -4.87
C PHE A 166 4.75 19.57 -3.94
N LYS A 167 5.72 20.32 -3.42
CA LYS A 167 5.49 21.48 -2.54
C LYS A 167 4.46 22.50 -3.07
N PRO A 168 4.32 22.74 -4.39
CA PRO A 168 3.26 23.61 -4.92
C PRO A 168 1.83 23.04 -4.83
N TYR A 169 1.67 21.77 -4.46
CA TYR A 169 0.40 21.06 -4.38
C TYR A 169 0.03 20.82 -2.93
N ARG A 170 -1.27 20.77 -2.65
CA ARG A 170 -1.77 20.22 -1.38
C ARG A 170 -1.60 18.69 -1.43
N THR A 171 -0.79 18.14 -0.52
CA THR A 171 -0.46 16.70 -0.53
C THR A 171 -0.99 15.96 0.71
N VAL A 172 -1.21 14.66 0.54
CA VAL A 172 -1.35 13.67 1.62
C VAL A 172 -0.50 12.46 1.29
N VAL A 173 -0.05 11.74 2.32
CA VAL A 173 0.78 10.54 2.23
C VAL A 173 -0.10 9.30 2.37
N GLU A 174 0.12 8.32 1.50
CA GLU A 174 -0.45 6.98 1.62
C GLU A 174 0.69 5.96 1.58
N LEU A 175 0.81 5.14 2.62
CA LEU A 175 1.86 4.12 2.76
C LEU A 175 1.30 2.76 2.38
N SER A 176 1.90 2.12 1.38
CA SER A 176 1.56 0.77 0.95
C SER A 176 2.83 -0.04 0.71
N GLY A 177 2.74 -1.36 0.87
CA GLY A 177 3.89 -2.22 0.65
C GLY A 177 3.47 -3.67 0.55
N HIS A 178 4.16 -4.40 -0.33
CA HIS A 178 3.96 -5.83 -0.52
C HIS A 178 5.12 -6.62 0.06
N SER A 179 4.85 -7.80 0.67
CA SER A 179 5.88 -8.69 1.19
C SER A 179 6.86 -7.98 2.15
N GLY A 180 8.17 -8.11 1.93
CA GLY A 180 9.20 -7.40 2.69
C GLY A 180 9.04 -5.88 2.73
N GLY A 181 8.33 -5.26 1.77
CA GLY A 181 8.04 -3.83 1.72
C GLY A 181 7.33 -3.30 2.96
N GLY A 182 6.59 -4.13 3.71
CA GLY A 182 6.02 -3.72 4.99
C GLY A 182 7.08 -3.32 6.03
N SER A 183 8.32 -3.77 5.90
CA SER A 183 9.43 -3.32 6.76
C SER A 183 9.76 -1.83 6.57
N PHE A 184 9.50 -1.26 5.39
CA PHE A 184 9.58 0.19 5.20
C PHE A 184 8.50 0.92 6.00
N ILE A 185 7.25 0.45 5.88
CA ILE A 185 6.09 1.06 6.55
C ILE A 185 6.28 1.04 8.07
N PHE A 186 6.66 -0.11 8.64
CA PHE A 186 6.95 -0.19 10.06
C PHE A 186 8.12 0.71 10.47
N GLY A 187 9.16 0.83 9.64
CA GLY A 187 10.21 1.83 9.91
C GLY A 187 9.70 3.26 9.95
N CYS A 188 8.72 3.64 9.12
CA CYS A 188 8.06 4.94 9.26
C CYS A 188 7.33 5.06 10.60
N ILE A 189 6.59 4.02 11.03
CA ILE A 189 5.83 4.02 12.30
C ILE A 189 6.79 4.05 13.51
N ASP A 190 7.87 3.29 13.46
CA ASP A 190 8.89 3.18 14.49
C ASP A 190 9.67 4.49 14.64
N GLY A 191 9.94 5.17 13.53
CA GLY A 191 10.69 6.43 13.48
C GLY A 191 9.99 7.66 14.06
N VAL A 192 8.72 7.55 14.47
CA VAL A 192 7.93 8.66 15.03
C VAL A 192 7.26 8.27 16.34
N ALA A 193 7.07 9.24 17.23
CA ALA A 193 6.30 9.04 18.44
C ALA A 193 4.80 8.85 18.14
N ALA A 194 4.27 9.62 17.18
CA ALA A 194 2.91 9.53 16.68
C ALA A 194 2.91 9.60 15.15
N ILE A 195 2.04 8.82 14.50
CA ILE A 195 1.89 8.82 13.05
C ILE A 195 1.29 10.17 12.63
N PRO A 196 1.92 10.94 11.71
CA PRO A 196 1.42 12.24 11.29
C PRO A 196 0.01 12.21 10.67
N ASP A 197 -0.75 13.29 10.90
CA ASP A 197 -2.13 13.46 10.41
C ASP A 197 -2.26 13.51 8.87
N ASP A 198 -1.18 13.82 8.16
CA ASP A 198 -1.17 13.82 6.71
C ASP A 198 -0.86 12.44 6.11
N VAL A 199 -0.49 11.46 6.93
CA VAL A 199 -0.55 10.03 6.56
C VAL A 199 -2.01 9.61 6.61
N ARG A 200 -2.68 9.65 5.45
CA ARG A 200 -4.10 9.36 5.34
C ARG A 200 -4.40 7.86 5.32
N ARG A 201 -3.47 7.04 4.83
CA ARG A 201 -3.71 5.61 4.60
C ARG A 201 -2.46 4.79 4.86
N ILE A 202 -2.65 3.64 5.50
CA ILE A 202 -1.62 2.63 5.71
C ILE A 202 -2.19 1.29 5.24
N SER A 203 -1.51 0.64 4.28
CA SER A 203 -1.93 -0.65 3.76
C SER A 203 -0.81 -1.68 3.70
N PHE A 204 -1.06 -2.84 4.29
CA PHE A 204 -0.17 -3.98 4.24
C PHE A 204 -0.73 -5.04 3.29
N LEU A 205 -0.07 -5.21 2.15
CA LEU A 205 -0.36 -6.30 1.21
C LEU A 205 0.57 -7.46 1.55
N ASP A 206 0.07 -8.39 2.34
CA ASP A 206 0.81 -9.57 2.80
C ASP A 206 2.21 -9.20 3.33
N SER A 207 2.24 -8.16 4.15
CA SER A 207 3.48 -7.46 4.51
C SER A 207 3.57 -7.02 5.98
N ASN A 208 2.59 -7.36 6.83
CA ASN A 208 2.56 -6.93 8.22
C ASN A 208 3.47 -7.76 9.18
N TYR A 209 4.52 -8.41 8.68
CA TYR A 209 5.36 -9.37 9.43
C TYR A 209 5.94 -8.83 10.74
N ASN A 210 6.35 -7.55 10.75
CA ASN A 210 6.99 -6.91 11.89
C ASN A 210 6.01 -6.39 12.94
N TYR A 211 4.70 -6.53 12.72
CA TYR A 211 3.72 -6.06 13.70
C TYR A 211 3.92 -6.73 15.06
N THR A 212 3.88 -5.90 16.09
CA THR A 212 3.76 -6.27 17.50
C THR A 212 2.80 -5.28 18.16
N ASP A 213 2.00 -5.75 19.11
CA ASP A 213 1.08 -4.88 19.85
C ASP A 213 1.88 -3.81 20.60
N GLU A 214 2.95 -4.23 21.27
CA GLU A 214 3.77 -3.41 22.15
C GLU A 214 4.40 -2.21 21.45
N ALA A 215 4.83 -2.36 20.18
CA ALA A 215 5.48 -1.28 19.45
C ALA A 215 4.52 -0.43 18.59
N HIS A 216 3.41 -1.02 18.13
CA HIS A 216 2.60 -0.42 17.06
C HIS A 216 1.12 -0.24 17.41
N GLY A 217 0.57 -1.03 18.33
CA GLY A 217 -0.86 -1.05 18.63
C GLY A 217 -1.41 0.32 19.01
N ASP A 218 -0.81 0.95 20.02
CA ASP A 218 -1.24 2.25 20.52
C ASP A 218 -1.08 3.36 19.48
N LYS A 219 0.01 3.34 18.70
CA LYS A 219 0.25 4.30 17.62
C LYS A 219 -0.84 4.22 16.54
N LEU A 220 -1.18 3.01 16.10
CA LEU A 220 -2.21 2.80 15.08
C LEU A 220 -3.60 3.17 15.59
N VAL A 221 -3.93 2.86 16.84
CA VAL A 221 -5.21 3.22 17.47
C VAL A 221 -5.34 4.74 17.61
N ALA A 222 -4.31 5.40 18.13
CA ALA A 222 -4.28 6.85 18.28
C ALA A 222 -4.45 7.53 16.92
N TRP A 223 -3.72 7.06 15.91
CA TRP A 223 -3.83 7.53 14.54
C TRP A 223 -5.26 7.33 13.99
N LEU A 224 -5.86 6.14 14.07
CA LEU A 224 -7.23 5.89 13.58
C LEU A 224 -8.31 6.75 14.27
N LYS A 225 -8.10 7.12 15.55
CA LYS A 225 -8.97 8.03 16.31
C LYS A 225 -8.78 9.50 15.95
N ALA A 226 -7.57 9.89 15.55
CA ALA A 226 -7.22 11.29 15.33
C ALA A 226 -8.03 11.93 14.19
N ARG A 227 -8.32 11.18 13.11
CA ARG A 227 -9.03 11.72 11.96
C ARG A 227 -10.03 10.74 11.31
N PRO A 228 -11.15 11.24 10.77
CA PRO A 228 -12.17 10.41 10.12
C PRO A 228 -11.79 9.98 8.69
N ASP A 229 -10.67 10.46 8.15
CA ASP A 229 -10.15 10.07 6.84
C ASP A 229 -8.96 9.10 6.92
N HIS A 230 -8.51 8.75 8.13
CA HIS A 230 -7.47 7.74 8.35
C HIS A 230 -8.00 6.32 8.10
N CYS A 231 -7.29 5.55 7.26
CA CYS A 231 -7.70 4.19 6.87
C CYS A 231 -6.55 3.16 6.94
N LEU A 232 -6.76 2.10 7.71
CA LEU A 232 -5.87 0.94 7.83
C LEU A 232 -6.42 -0.25 7.02
N THR A 233 -5.60 -0.80 6.14
CA THR A 233 -5.93 -2.03 5.40
C THR A 233 -4.86 -3.09 5.58
N VAL A 234 -5.27 -4.33 5.78
CA VAL A 234 -4.37 -5.49 5.72
C VAL A 234 -5.03 -6.55 4.84
N ILE A 235 -4.29 -7.06 3.86
CA ILE A 235 -4.72 -8.18 3.03
C ILE A 235 -3.65 -9.25 3.14
N CYS A 236 -3.98 -10.43 3.64
CA CYS A 236 -3.03 -11.55 3.73
C CYS A 236 -3.71 -12.85 3.32
N TYR A 237 -2.92 -13.91 3.19
CA TYR A 237 -3.44 -15.26 3.03
C TYR A 237 -2.87 -16.17 4.13
N ASP A 238 -3.54 -17.29 4.36
CA ASP A 238 -3.06 -18.32 5.27
C ASP A 238 -1.88 -19.03 4.61
N ASP A 239 -0.67 -18.61 5.00
CA ASP A 239 0.61 -19.11 4.53
C ASP A 239 1.17 -20.20 5.45
N ARG A 240 0.49 -20.53 6.55
CA ARG A 240 1.02 -21.32 7.67
C ARG A 240 1.37 -22.76 7.30
N ASN A 241 0.66 -23.33 6.32
CA ASN A 241 0.84 -24.69 5.85
C ASN A 241 1.50 -24.77 4.46
N VAL A 242 1.88 -23.63 3.88
CA VAL A 242 2.41 -23.59 2.52
C VAL A 242 3.86 -24.06 2.50
N VAL A 243 4.15 -24.98 1.59
CA VAL A 243 5.47 -25.61 1.43
C VAL A 243 6.03 -25.30 0.04
N LEU A 244 7.26 -24.81 -0.02
CA LEU A 244 8.01 -24.58 -1.25
C LEU A 244 9.29 -25.42 -1.19
N ASN A 245 9.53 -26.25 -2.22
CA ASN A 245 10.70 -27.13 -2.30
C ASN A 245 10.92 -27.98 -1.03
N GLY A 246 9.83 -28.51 -0.47
CA GLY A 246 9.87 -29.35 0.75
C GLY A 246 10.09 -28.61 2.06
N LYS A 247 10.11 -27.26 2.06
CA LYS A 247 10.27 -26.44 3.26
C LYS A 247 9.07 -25.52 3.47
N PRO A 248 8.57 -25.36 4.71
CA PRO A 248 7.59 -24.33 5.03
C PRO A 248 8.10 -22.94 4.64
N ILE A 249 7.25 -22.11 4.04
CA ILE A 249 7.62 -20.75 3.65
C ILE A 249 7.64 -19.77 4.83
N VAL A 250 6.97 -20.13 5.92
CA VAL A 250 6.95 -19.38 7.18
C VAL A 250 7.25 -20.27 8.37
N SER A 251 7.74 -19.68 9.46
CA SER A 251 7.92 -20.40 10.71
C SER A 251 6.58 -20.72 11.38
N SER A 252 6.59 -21.64 12.34
CA SER A 252 5.41 -22.04 13.11
C SER A 252 4.76 -20.91 13.91
N THR A 253 5.49 -19.82 14.16
CA THR A 253 5.01 -18.63 14.88
C THR A 253 4.99 -17.36 14.01
N GLY A 254 5.47 -17.45 12.77
CA GLY A 254 5.54 -16.35 11.81
C GLY A 254 4.33 -16.29 10.87
N GLY A 255 4.46 -15.46 9.84
CA GLY A 255 3.44 -15.27 8.80
C GLY A 255 2.53 -14.07 9.05
N THR A 256 2.10 -13.45 7.95
CA THR A 256 1.20 -12.29 7.93
C THR A 256 -0.18 -12.65 8.46
N TYR A 257 -0.63 -13.90 8.26
CA TYR A 257 -1.92 -14.37 8.77
C TYR A 257 -2.02 -14.19 10.29
N ARG A 258 -1.05 -14.73 11.05
CA ARG A 258 -1.01 -14.61 12.51
C ARG A 258 -0.86 -13.16 12.98
N ARG A 259 -0.02 -12.38 12.29
CA ARG A 259 0.16 -10.95 12.60
C ARG A 259 -1.12 -10.15 12.37
N THR A 260 -1.90 -10.53 11.37
CA THR A 260 -3.21 -9.91 11.08
C THR A 260 -4.23 -10.28 12.14
N GLU A 261 -4.26 -11.52 12.61
CA GLU A 261 -5.09 -11.93 13.75
C GLU A 261 -4.73 -11.16 15.03
N GLN A 262 -3.44 -11.01 15.33
CA GLN A 262 -2.97 -10.20 16.47
C GLN A 262 -3.40 -8.73 16.35
N MET A 263 -3.25 -8.15 15.15
CA MET A 263 -3.68 -6.78 14.89
C MET A 263 -5.20 -6.61 15.05
N ALA A 264 -6.00 -7.56 14.55
CA ALA A 264 -7.44 -7.58 14.74
C ALA A 264 -7.83 -7.66 16.22
N GLN A 265 -7.17 -8.53 17.00
CA GLN A 265 -7.38 -8.67 18.45
C GLN A 265 -7.05 -7.37 19.18
N ARG A 266 -5.95 -6.71 18.82
CA ARG A 266 -5.57 -5.44 19.41
C ARG A 266 -6.57 -4.32 19.08
N LEU A 267 -6.95 -4.18 17.82
CA LEU A 267 -7.88 -3.14 17.37
C LEU A 267 -9.28 -3.31 17.98
N ARG A 268 -9.73 -4.54 18.19
CA ARG A 268 -11.02 -4.86 18.85
C ARG A 268 -11.17 -4.30 20.26
N ARG A 269 -10.06 -4.00 20.96
CA ARG A 269 -10.10 -3.39 22.29
C ARG A 269 -10.64 -1.95 22.25
N ASP A 270 -10.48 -1.26 21.12
CA ASP A 270 -10.86 0.15 20.95
C ASP A 270 -11.97 0.38 19.92
N PHE A 271 -12.14 -0.53 18.98
CA PHE A 271 -13.08 -0.40 17.87
C PHE A 271 -13.95 -1.65 17.73
N PRO A 272 -15.28 -1.51 17.64
CA PRO A 272 -16.13 -2.62 17.23
C PRO A 272 -15.72 -3.09 15.83
N LEU A 273 -15.26 -4.33 15.72
CA LEU A 273 -14.94 -4.96 14.43
C LEU A 273 -15.98 -6.04 14.12
N ILE A 274 -16.67 -5.86 13.00
CA ILE A 274 -17.58 -6.85 12.44
C ILE A 274 -16.75 -7.92 11.76
N GLU A 275 -16.91 -9.15 12.22
CA GLU A 275 -16.36 -10.33 11.57
C GLU A 275 -17.35 -10.85 10.54
N SER A 276 -16.87 -11.11 9.33
CA SER A 276 -17.69 -11.66 8.25
C SER A 276 -16.92 -12.73 7.49
N ASN A 277 -17.67 -13.76 7.10
CA ASN A 277 -17.22 -14.81 6.22
C ASN A 277 -17.68 -14.46 4.81
N VAL A 278 -16.75 -14.10 3.95
CA VAL A 278 -17.03 -13.71 2.57
C VAL A 278 -16.73 -14.91 1.68
N ASN A 279 -17.79 -15.55 1.20
CA ASN A 279 -17.72 -16.48 0.07
C ASN A 279 -17.50 -15.68 -1.21
N ASP A 280 -16.98 -16.29 -2.27
CA ASP A 280 -16.86 -15.70 -3.61
C ASP A 280 -18.19 -15.08 -4.07
N SER A 281 -18.43 -13.82 -3.70
CA SER A 281 -19.59 -13.04 -4.14
C SER A 281 -19.29 -12.31 -5.44
N ALA A 282 -18.16 -12.61 -6.09
CA ALA A 282 -17.85 -12.12 -7.43
C ALA A 282 -18.60 -12.88 -8.54
N ASN A 283 -19.45 -13.88 -8.20
CA ASN A 283 -20.16 -14.70 -9.18
C ASN A 283 -21.65 -14.94 -8.89
N ASP A 284 -22.37 -14.02 -8.22
CA ASP A 284 -23.84 -14.00 -8.35
C ASP A 284 -24.27 -13.00 -9.44
N PRO A 285 -24.53 -13.45 -10.69
CA PRO A 285 -24.96 -12.59 -11.78
C PRO A 285 -26.33 -11.92 -11.55
N ARG A 286 -27.05 -12.24 -10.46
CA ARG A 286 -28.39 -11.71 -10.16
C ARG A 286 -28.41 -10.51 -9.22
N ALA A 287 -27.26 -10.04 -8.72
CA ALA A 287 -27.18 -8.79 -7.95
C ALA A 287 -27.37 -7.52 -8.81
N ASN A 288 -27.41 -7.65 -10.14
CA ASN A 288 -27.59 -6.57 -11.10
C ASN A 288 -28.89 -6.63 -11.90
N ASP A 289 -29.89 -7.42 -11.48
CA ASP A 289 -31.18 -7.48 -12.19
C ASP A 289 -32.22 -6.51 -11.55
N PRO A 290 -32.68 -5.46 -12.26
CA PRO A 290 -33.60 -4.48 -11.71
C PRO A 290 -35.08 -4.91 -11.71
N HIS A 291 -35.42 -6.16 -12.03
CA HIS A 291 -36.81 -6.64 -12.04
C HIS A 291 -37.03 -7.92 -11.21
N PRO A 292 -37.81 -7.88 -10.10
CA PRO A 292 -38.14 -9.09 -9.35
C PRO A 292 -39.49 -9.63 -9.84
N SER A 293 -39.48 -10.57 -10.77
CA SER A 293 -40.71 -11.27 -11.13
C SER A 293 -40.44 -12.72 -11.51
N GLU A 294 -40.29 -13.59 -10.51
CA GLU A 294 -40.87 -14.95 -10.51
C GLU A 294 -40.66 -15.65 -9.15
N PRO A 295 -41.63 -16.45 -8.66
CA PRO A 295 -41.53 -17.11 -7.37
C PRO A 295 -40.66 -18.38 -7.46
N ARG A 296 -39.82 -18.54 -6.42
CA ARG A 296 -38.82 -19.61 -6.22
C ARG A 296 -39.43 -21.02 -6.40
N ARG A 297 -38.84 -21.85 -7.25
CA ARG A 297 -38.96 -23.32 -7.16
C ARG A 297 -37.81 -23.89 -6.33
N SER A 298 -38.15 -24.66 -5.30
CA SER A 298 -37.19 -25.33 -4.42
C SER A 298 -36.53 -26.51 -5.14
N ALA A 299 -35.22 -26.42 -5.39
CA ALA A 299 -34.39 -27.57 -5.68
C ALA A 299 -33.51 -27.84 -4.45
N SER A 300 -33.90 -28.83 -3.65
CA SER A 300 -33.11 -29.38 -2.54
C SER A 300 -32.07 -30.35 -3.09
N GLY A 301 -30.86 -29.85 -3.35
CA GLY A 301 -29.65 -30.67 -3.43
C GLY A 301 -28.76 -30.36 -2.22
N PRO A 302 -27.93 -31.31 -1.73
CA PRO A 302 -27.06 -31.05 -0.60
C PRO A 302 -26.01 -30.01 -1.01
N ALA A 303 -26.09 -28.81 -0.42
CA ALA A 303 -25.04 -27.81 -0.54
C ALA A 303 -23.77 -28.38 0.13
N SER A 304 -22.78 -28.73 -0.69
CA SER A 304 -21.40 -28.87 -0.26
C SER A 304 -20.98 -27.54 0.39
N SER A 305 -21.00 -27.46 1.72
CA SER A 305 -20.61 -26.27 2.46
C SER A 305 -19.09 -26.19 2.50
N SER A 306 -18.47 -25.71 1.42
CA SER A 306 -17.07 -25.31 1.47
C SER A 306 -16.92 -24.18 2.50
N ALA A 307 -15.90 -24.28 3.35
CA ALA A 307 -15.61 -23.23 4.31
C ALA A 307 -15.38 -21.90 3.56
N PRO A 308 -15.78 -20.76 4.15
CA PRO A 308 -15.67 -19.47 3.49
C PRO A 308 -14.23 -19.11 3.16
N LEU A 309 -14.00 -18.65 1.93
CA LEU A 309 -12.66 -18.43 1.39
C LEU A 309 -11.96 -17.24 2.06
N LEU A 310 -12.71 -16.19 2.41
CA LEU A 310 -12.20 -14.98 3.04
C LEU A 310 -12.82 -14.81 4.42
N LEU A 311 -11.97 -14.55 5.41
CA LEU A 311 -12.34 -13.99 6.71
C LEU A 311 -12.05 -12.49 6.68
N ARG A 312 -13.03 -11.67 7.07
CA ARG A 312 -12.89 -10.21 7.03
C ARG A 312 -13.29 -9.57 8.34
N TYR A 313 -12.42 -8.72 8.88
CA TYR A 313 -12.72 -7.83 10.00
C TYR A 313 -12.84 -6.40 9.49
N ARG A 314 -14.02 -5.79 9.69
CA ARG A 314 -14.28 -4.42 9.24
C ARG A 314 -14.80 -3.57 10.40
N GLY A 315 -14.31 -2.34 10.52
CA GLY A 315 -14.71 -1.40 11.57
C GLY A 315 -14.50 0.05 11.16
N LEU A 316 -14.93 0.98 12.02
CA LEU A 316 -14.85 2.44 11.79
C LEU A 316 -15.39 2.85 10.40
N ASP A 317 -16.61 2.43 10.08
CA ASP A 317 -17.25 2.71 8.79
C ASP A 317 -16.44 2.26 7.56
N GLY A 318 -15.65 1.20 7.73
CA GLY A 318 -14.79 0.63 6.69
C GLY A 318 -13.37 1.20 6.65
N ARG A 319 -13.01 2.10 7.57
CA ARG A 319 -11.65 2.62 7.70
C ARG A 319 -10.68 1.60 8.26
N ILE A 320 -11.16 0.59 8.99
CA ILE A 320 -10.38 -0.60 9.33
C ILE A 320 -10.90 -1.72 8.44
N ASP A 321 -10.02 -2.30 7.62
CA ASP A 321 -10.37 -3.42 6.74
C ASP A 321 -9.25 -4.46 6.71
N LEU A 322 -9.46 -5.57 7.43
CA LEU A 322 -8.51 -6.68 7.51
C LEU A 322 -9.10 -7.89 6.79
N ILE A 323 -8.47 -8.34 5.71
CA ILE A 323 -8.93 -9.43 4.86
C ILE A 323 -7.91 -10.56 4.93
N LEU A 324 -8.36 -11.74 5.36
CA LEU A 324 -7.55 -12.94 5.50
C LEU A 324 -8.11 -14.02 4.57
N HIS A 325 -7.34 -14.37 3.54
CA HIS A 325 -7.69 -15.47 2.63
C HIS A 325 -7.29 -16.81 3.25
N ARG A 326 -8.27 -17.68 3.56
CA ARG A 326 -8.06 -18.93 4.34
C ARG A 326 -7.21 -20.00 3.63
N ASN A 327 -7.03 -19.88 2.32
CA ASN A 327 -6.12 -20.73 1.52
C ASN A 327 -6.26 -22.24 1.78
N PRO A 328 -7.46 -22.84 1.65
CA PRO A 328 -7.72 -24.24 2.05
C PRO A 328 -6.95 -25.29 1.22
N ASN A 329 -6.26 -24.86 0.17
CA ASN A 329 -5.50 -25.72 -0.73
C ASN A 329 -3.98 -25.48 -0.62
N ASP A 330 -3.53 -24.76 0.41
CA ASP A 330 -2.12 -24.47 0.70
C ASP A 330 -1.33 -23.94 -0.51
N LYS A 331 -1.98 -23.08 -1.32
CA LYS A 331 -1.39 -22.48 -2.51
C LYS A 331 -0.48 -21.31 -2.15
N ILE A 332 0.49 -21.02 -3.02
CA ILE A 332 1.28 -19.78 -2.95
C ILE A 332 0.42 -18.66 -3.56
N LEU A 333 -0.21 -17.84 -2.71
CA LEU A 333 -1.06 -16.71 -3.13
C LEU A 333 -0.38 -15.35 -2.96
N HIS A 334 0.89 -15.34 -2.55
CA HIS A 334 1.64 -14.16 -2.15
C HIS A 334 1.49 -12.97 -3.11
N THR A 335 1.63 -13.18 -4.41
CA THR A 335 1.45 -12.15 -5.43
C THR A 335 0.03 -12.08 -6.00
N ALA A 336 -0.71 -13.19 -5.92
CA ALA A 336 -2.09 -13.29 -6.39
C ALA A 336 -3.00 -12.27 -5.69
N LEU A 337 -2.81 -12.06 -4.39
CA LEU A 337 -3.55 -11.07 -3.59
C LEU A 337 -3.42 -9.64 -4.16
N VAL A 338 -2.27 -9.30 -4.74
CA VAL A 338 -1.98 -7.94 -5.19
C VAL A 338 -2.35 -7.72 -6.65
N GLY A 339 -1.86 -8.58 -7.55
CA GLY A 339 -2.15 -8.47 -8.97
C GLY A 339 -3.53 -9.05 -9.29
N PRO A 340 -3.64 -10.38 -9.50
CA PRO A 340 -4.88 -11.05 -9.88
C PRO A 340 -6.15 -10.68 -9.08
N MET A 341 -6.03 -10.43 -7.77
CA MET A 341 -7.15 -10.14 -6.87
C MET A 341 -7.39 -8.64 -6.61
N ASN A 342 -6.72 -7.74 -7.34
CA ASN A 342 -6.87 -6.29 -7.23
C ASN A 342 -6.55 -5.70 -5.84
N GLY A 343 -5.66 -6.33 -5.05
CA GLY A 343 -5.40 -5.93 -3.67
C GLY A 343 -4.90 -4.50 -3.51
N PHE A 344 -4.06 -4.00 -4.43
CA PHE A 344 -3.60 -2.61 -4.37
C PHE A 344 -4.73 -1.62 -4.72
N ILE A 345 -5.54 -1.88 -5.76
CA ILE A 345 -6.72 -1.06 -6.07
C ILE A 345 -7.68 -1.00 -4.87
N HIS A 346 -7.98 -2.16 -4.26
CA HIS A 346 -8.84 -2.24 -3.08
C HIS A 346 -8.28 -1.40 -1.93
N ALA A 347 -7.01 -1.64 -1.57
CA ALA A 347 -6.35 -0.94 -0.48
C ALA A 347 -6.38 0.58 -0.68
N MET A 348 -6.20 1.07 -1.92
CA MET A 348 -6.18 2.51 -2.21
C MET A 348 -7.58 3.15 -2.29
N THR A 349 -8.66 2.36 -2.24
CA THR A 349 -10.04 2.89 -2.42
C THR A 349 -11.01 2.55 -1.30
N VAL A 350 -10.72 1.54 -0.48
CA VAL A 350 -11.58 1.15 0.66
C VAL A 350 -11.81 2.31 1.63
N GLY A 351 -13.05 2.43 2.11
CA GLY A 351 -13.47 3.52 2.99
C GLY A 351 -13.60 4.88 2.29
N THR A 352 -13.61 4.90 0.95
CA THR A 352 -13.83 6.12 0.15
C THR A 352 -15.03 5.96 -0.77
N PRO A 353 -15.54 7.05 -1.37
CA PRO A 353 -16.57 6.96 -2.41
C PRO A 353 -16.15 6.17 -3.66
N TYR A 354 -14.89 5.74 -3.79
CA TYR A 354 -14.36 4.95 -4.90
C TYR A 354 -14.26 3.46 -4.62
N GLU A 355 -14.56 3.02 -3.39
CA GLU A 355 -14.55 1.61 -3.02
C GLU A 355 -15.42 0.79 -4.00
N ASN A 356 -14.88 -0.34 -4.48
CA ASN A 356 -15.50 -1.24 -5.46
C ASN A 356 -15.84 -0.63 -6.84
N LYS A 357 -15.52 0.64 -7.11
CA LYS A 357 -15.77 1.27 -8.43
C LYS A 357 -14.67 0.99 -9.44
N ALA A 358 -13.41 0.94 -8.99
CA ALA A 358 -12.27 0.64 -9.84
C ALA A 358 -12.09 -0.86 -10.06
N ALA A 359 -12.24 -1.64 -8.99
CA ALA A 359 -12.21 -3.09 -8.98
C ALA A 359 -12.88 -3.61 -7.69
N ILE A 360 -13.35 -4.85 -7.72
CA ILE A 360 -13.78 -5.60 -6.53
C ILE A 360 -12.61 -6.50 -6.10
N PHE A 361 -12.27 -6.50 -4.81
CA PHE A 361 -11.25 -7.41 -4.29
C PHE A 361 -11.64 -8.88 -4.53
N ASN A 362 -10.67 -9.70 -4.96
CA ASN A 362 -10.88 -11.09 -5.40
C ASN A 362 -11.81 -11.24 -6.62
N GLY A 363 -12.16 -10.15 -7.31
CA GLY A 363 -12.76 -10.19 -8.64
C GLY A 363 -11.71 -10.27 -9.76
N PRO A 364 -12.13 -10.36 -11.04
CA PRO A 364 -11.22 -10.35 -12.18
C PRO A 364 -10.29 -9.11 -12.17
N ALA A 365 -9.05 -9.28 -12.65
CA ALA A 365 -8.08 -8.19 -12.75
C ALA A 365 -8.64 -7.03 -13.60
N ALA A 366 -8.83 -5.86 -12.97
CA ALA A 366 -9.55 -4.74 -13.59
C ALA A 366 -8.66 -3.81 -14.44
N TYR A 367 -7.39 -4.18 -14.64
CA TYR A 367 -6.36 -3.29 -15.17
C TYR A 367 -5.64 -3.82 -16.42
N VAL A 368 -6.08 -4.95 -16.97
CA VAL A 368 -5.36 -5.69 -18.03
C VAL A 368 -5.04 -4.81 -19.26
N GLN A 369 -5.94 -3.90 -19.65
CA GLN A 369 -5.69 -2.98 -20.78
C GLN A 369 -4.62 -1.90 -20.52
N TYR A 370 -4.20 -1.70 -19.26
CA TYR A 370 -3.20 -0.69 -18.87
C TYR A 370 -1.81 -1.28 -18.60
N ILE A 371 -1.62 -2.57 -18.88
CA ILE A 371 -0.32 -3.23 -18.80
C ILE A 371 0.57 -2.70 -19.93
N GLN A 372 1.81 -2.34 -19.60
CA GLN A 372 2.79 -1.86 -20.58
C GLN A 372 3.13 -2.97 -21.59
N ARG A 373 3.44 -2.60 -22.83
CA ARG A 373 3.78 -3.57 -23.88
C ARG A 373 5.18 -4.16 -23.72
#